data_AF-A0A8J2TIE6-F1
#
_entry.id   AF-A0A8J2TIE6-F1
#
_cell.length_a   1.000
_cell.length_b   1.000
_cell.length_c   1.000
_cell.angle_alpha   90.00
_cell.angle_beta   90.00
_cell.angle_gamma   90.00
#
_symmetry.space_group_name_H-M   'P 1'
#
loop_
_entity.id
_entity.type
_entity.pdbx_description
1 polymer ?
#
loop_
_entity_poly.entity_id
_entity_poly.type
_entity_poly.pdbx_seq_one_letter_code
_entity_poly.pdbx_strand_id
1 'polypeptide(L)' 'MFLDELQPLMKELIQQPIAFAGGFFSGLLRLKITDEPLKSWLGQQGMMSSPDHSSNNNGNSPQSIDID' A
#
# COMPACT_ATOMS: atom_id res chain seq x y z
N MET A 1 -5.88 17.37 -28.31
CA MET A 1 -4.74 16.42 -28.33
C MET A 1 -4.18 16.25 -26.91
N PHE A 2 -3.46 17.23 -26.32
CA PHE A 2 -2.93 17.10 -24.95
C PHE A 2 -3.99 17.14 -23.82
N LEU A 3 -5.00 18.00 -23.93
CA LEU A 3 -6.06 18.11 -22.91
C LEU A 3 -7.01 16.90 -22.91
N ASP A 4 -7.18 16.26 -24.07
CA ASP A 4 -7.98 15.03 -24.19
C ASP A 4 -7.31 13.86 -23.46
N GLU A 5 -5.98 13.83 -23.42
CA GLU A 5 -5.19 12.83 -22.68
C GLU A 5 -5.11 13.11 -21.16
N LEU A 6 -5.37 14.35 -20.72
CA LEU A 6 -5.46 14.71 -19.29
C LEU A 6 -6.85 14.46 -18.69
N GLN A 7 -7.88 14.24 -19.52
CA GLN A 7 -9.21 13.87 -19.04
C GLN A 7 -9.23 12.66 -18.10
N PRO A 8 -8.53 11.53 -18.37
CA PRO A 8 -8.47 10.42 -17.43
C PRO A 8 -7.83 10.82 -16.10
N LEU A 9 -6.79 11.66 -16.10
CA LEU A 9 -6.18 12.17 -14.86
C LEU A 9 -7.17 12.99 -14.04
N MET A 10 -7.92 13.88 -14.69
CA MET A 10 -8.95 14.70 -14.03
C MET A 10 -10.12 13.86 -13.51
N LYS A 11 -10.47 12.79 -14.23
CA LYS A 11 -11.47 11.83 -13.78
C LYS A 11 -11.01 11.08 -12.54
N GLU A 12 -9.76 10.62 -12.52
CA GLU A 12 -9.12 9.98 -11.36
C GLU A 12 -9.05 10.93 -10.15
N LEU A 13 -8.72 12.20 -10.38
CA LEU A 13 -8.69 13.25 -9.35
C LEU A 13 -10.06 13.42 -8.67
N ILE A 14 -11.14 13.40 -9.44
CA ILE A 14 -12.51 13.53 -8.91
C ILE A 14 -12.97 12.23 -8.22
N GLN A 15 -12.59 11.07 -8.76
CA GLN A 15 -13.00 9.76 -8.25
C GLN A 15 -12.24 9.36 -6.97
N GLN A 16 -10.96 9.69 -6.87
CA GLN A 16 -10.09 9.40 -5.73
C GLN A 16 -9.17 10.58 -5.37
N PRO A 17 -9.72 11.71 -4.90
CA PRO A 17 -8.96 12.93 -4.64
C PRO A 17 -7.89 12.74 -3.55
N ILE A 18 -8.16 11.91 -2.55
CA ILE A 18 -7.27 11.70 -1.40
C ILE A 18 -6.04 10.88 -1.80
N ALA A 19 -6.23 9.79 -2.56
CA ALA A 19 -5.13 8.98 -3.07
C ALA A 19 -4.28 9.76 -4.09
N PHE A 20 -4.94 10.48 -5.00
CA PHE A 20 -4.26 11.35 -5.96
C PHE A 20 -3.45 12.45 -5.25
N ALA A 21 -4.06 13.18 -4.30
CA ALA A 21 -3.36 14.21 -3.54
C ALA A 21 -2.17 13.63 -2.77
N GLY A 22 -2.30 12.46 -2.17
CA GLY A 22 -1.18 11.77 -1.51
C GLY A 22 -0.01 11.51 -2.47
N GLY A 23 -0.27 11.03 -3.69
CA GLY A 23 0.74 10.85 -4.74
C GLY A 23 1.31 12.17 -5.28
N PHE A 24 0.46 13.17 -5.50
CA PHE A 24 0.85 14.48 -6.01
C PHE A 24 1.72 15.25 -5.02
N PHE A 25 1.29 15.35 -3.76
CA PHE A 25 2.05 16.04 -2.72
C PHE A 25 3.31 15.29 -2.32
N SER A 26 3.32 13.95 -2.34
CA SER A 26 4.56 13.18 -2.10
C SER A 26 5.59 13.38 -3.23
N GLY A 27 5.15 13.49 -4.48
CA GLY A 27 5.99 13.88 -5.61
C GLY A 27 6.48 15.33 -5.52
N LEU A 28 5.58 16.26 -5.22
CA LEU A 28 5.86 17.71 -5.15
C LEU A 28 6.80 18.06 -4.00
N LEU A 29 6.58 17.50 -2.82
CA LEU A 29 7.44 17.67 -1.64
C LEU A 29 8.74 16.87 -1.74
N ARG A 30 8.95 16.14 -2.86
CA ARG A 30 10.09 15.24 -3.06
C ARG A 30 10.30 14.34 -1.85
N LEU A 31 9.18 13.84 -1.31
CA LEU A 31 9.14 13.06 -0.10
C LEU A 31 9.76 11.70 -0.41
N LYS A 32 11.09 11.62 -0.35
CA LYS A 32 11.80 10.38 -0.61
C LYS A 32 11.48 9.45 0.55
N ILE A 33 10.84 8.33 0.25
CA ILE A 33 10.65 7.21 1.18
C ILE A 33 11.99 6.75 1.80
N THR A 34 13.14 7.12 1.21
CA THR A 34 14.47 6.83 1.73
C THR A 34 14.89 7.70 2.91
N ASP A 35 14.20 8.83 3.14
CA ASP A 35 14.58 9.79 4.17
C ASP A 35 13.88 9.44 5.50
N GLU A 36 14.65 9.45 6.59
CA GLU A 36 14.13 9.37 7.96
C GLU A 36 13.37 10.68 8.27
N PRO A 37 12.13 10.64 8.82
CA PRO A 37 11.45 9.56 9.55
C PRO A 37 10.42 8.74 8.75
N LEU A 38 10.23 9.02 7.46
CA LEU A 38 9.16 8.43 6.65
C LEU A 38 9.42 6.98 6.30
N LYS A 39 10.70 6.60 6.17
CA LYS A 39 11.12 5.19 6.05
C LYS A 39 10.65 4.35 7.24
N SER A 40 10.79 4.88 8.45
CA SER A 40 10.39 4.24 9.70
C SER A 40 8.87 4.14 9.82
N TRP A 41 8.15 5.21 9.48
CA TRP A 41 6.69 5.24 9.49
C TRP A 41 6.05 4.35 8.42
N LEU A 42 6.58 4.33 7.19
CA LEU A 42 6.11 3.45 6.12
C LEU A 42 6.38 1.96 6.43
N GLY A 43 7.50 1.67 7.10
CA GLY A 43 7.78 0.34 7.65
C GLY A 43 6.74 -0.11 8.68
N GLN A 44 6.22 0.82 9.48
CA GLN A 44 5.16 0.56 10.47
C GLN A 44 3.77 0.41 9.84
N GLN A 45 3.50 1.02 8.67
CA GLN A 45 2.22 0.93 7.97
C GLN A 45 1.95 -0.41 7.27
N GLY A 46 2.81 -1.43 7.41
CA GLY A 46 2.42 -2.81 7.13
C GLY A 46 2.85 -3.40 5.79
N MET A 47 3.91 -2.89 5.15
CA MET A 47 4.53 -3.63 4.03
C MET A 47 5.40 -4.81 4.50
N MET A 48 5.56 -4.99 5.82
CA MET A 48 6.34 -6.08 6.41
C MET A 48 5.73 -6.60 7.71
N SER A 49 4.44 -6.92 7.68
CA SER A 49 3.85 -7.87 8.61
C SER A 49 2.45 -8.23 8.13
N SER A 50 2.38 -9.27 7.29
CA SER A 50 1.29 -10.23 7.46
C SER A 50 1.23 -10.53 8.96
N PRO A 51 0.07 -10.42 9.63
CA PRO A 51 -0.01 -10.82 11.02
C PRO A 51 0.44 -12.28 11.07
N ASP A 52 1.54 -12.51 11.77
CA ASP A 52 1.94 -13.84 12.18
C ASP A 52 0.74 -14.41 12.92
N HIS A 53 0.03 -15.31 12.27
CA HIS A 53 -1.00 -16.10 12.91
C HIS A 53 -0.22 -17.05 13.83
N SER A 54 0.17 -16.53 15.00
CA SER A 54 0.74 -17.29 16.11
C SER A 54 -0.32 -18.28 16.59
N SER A 55 -0.52 -19.34 15.79
CA SER A 55 -1.13 -20.57 16.22
C SER A 55 -0.05 -21.30 16.99
N ASN A 56 -0.05 -21.06 18.30
CA ASN A 56 0.65 -21.90 19.25
C ASN A 56 0.09 -23.32 19.14
N ASN A 57 0.64 -24.11 18.21
CA ASN A 57 0.30 -25.52 18.08
C ASN A 57 1.58 -26.35 18.22
N ASN A 58 1.94 -26.55 19.48
CA ASN A 58 2.87 -27.57 19.90
C ASN A 58 2.31 -28.96 19.51
N GLY A 59 2.76 -29.51 18.38
CA GLY A 59 2.48 -30.92 18.04
C GLY A 59 2.36 -31.22 16.54
N ASN A 60 3.49 -31.56 15.93
CA ASN A 60 3.67 -32.49 14.80
C ASN A 60 2.39 -33.14 14.24
N SER A 61 1.72 -32.48 13.28
CA SER A 61 0.71 -33.12 12.44
C SER A 61 0.55 -32.38 11.10
N PRO A 62 0.69 -33.06 9.95
CA PRO A 62 0.45 -32.45 8.63
C PRO A 62 -1.04 -32.11 8.47
N GLN A 63 -1.31 -30.91 7.95
CA GLN A 63 -2.66 -30.36 7.80
C GLN A 63 -3.42 -31.09 6.67
N SER A 64 -4.63 -31.56 6.95
CA SER A 64 -5.52 -32.16 5.94
C SER A 64 -6.21 -31.05 5.14
N ILE A 65 -6.16 -31.13 3.81
CA ILE A 65 -6.91 -30.25 2.90
C ILE A 65 -8.08 -31.08 2.38
N ASP A 66 -9.30 -30.71 2.77
CA ASP A 66 -10.52 -31.20 2.12
C ASP A 66 -10.82 -30.31 0.91
N ILE A 67 -10.98 -30.94 -0.26
CA ILE A 67 -11.46 -30.30 -1.49
C ILE A 67 -12.87 -30.82 -1.74
N ASP A 68 -13.86 -29.93 -1.77
CA ASP A 68 -15.22 -30.19 -2.25
C ASP A 68 -15.36 -29.69 -3.71
#